data_AF-A0A7V0ZIN0-F1
#
_entry.id   AF-A0A7V0ZIN0-F1
#
_cell.length_a   1.000
_cell.length_b   1.000
_cell.length_c   1.000
_cell.angle_alpha   90.00
_cell.angle_beta   90.00
_cell.angle_gamma   90.00
#
_symmetry.space_group_name_H-M   'P 1'
#
loop_
_entity.id
_entity.type
_entity.pdbx_description
1 polymer ?
#
loop_
_entity_poly.entity_id
_entity_poly.type
_entity_poly.pdbx_seq_one_letter_code
_entity_poly.pdbx_strand_id
1 'polypeptide(L)' 'MNLIVLKEKLTKRLKLNLPDMKTQLRMLVKPDKPFNFDNKAQDAIPAAVLILLFEQDDDIHFVMTERTHTVEHHRGQ' A
#
# COMPACT_ATOMS: atom_id res chain seq x y z
N MET A 1 -4.29 20.37 4.08
CA MET A 1 -3.00 20.36 3.33
C MET A 1 -3.36 20.18 1.87
N ASN A 2 -2.88 20.99 0.92
CA ASN A 2 -3.28 20.85 -0.49
C ASN A 2 -2.36 19.88 -1.28
N LEU A 3 -2.82 19.41 -2.42
CA LEU A 3 -2.18 18.48 -3.35
C LEU A 3 -0.87 19.03 -3.90
N ILE A 4 -0.75 20.34 -4.08
CA ILE A 4 0.50 20.96 -4.54
C ILE A 4 1.60 20.71 -3.50
N VAL A 5 1.33 21.02 -2.24
CA VAL A 5 2.27 20.77 -1.13
C VAL A 5 2.55 19.29 -0.97
N LEU A 6 1.54 18.42 -1.09
CA LEU A 6 1.74 16.97 -1.02
C LEU A 6 2.62 16.46 -2.17
N LYS A 7 2.36 16.88 -3.41
CA LYS A 7 3.17 16.52 -4.58
C LYS A 7 4.62 16.90 -4.39
N GLU A 8 4.90 18.09 -3.87
CA GLU A 8 6.27 18.53 -3.59
C GLU A 8 6.94 17.66 -2.51
N LYS A 9 6.23 17.37 -1.42
CA LYS A 9 6.73 16.48 -0.35
C LYS A 9 7.02 15.08 -0.88
N LEU A 10 6.11 14.49 -1.64
CA LEU A 10 6.29 13.18 -2.26
C LEU A 10 7.47 13.17 -3.24
N THR A 11 7.55 14.18 -4.11
CA THR A 11 8.67 14.32 -5.06
C THR A 11 10.01 14.39 -4.34
N LYS A 12 10.10 15.13 -3.24
CA LYS A 12 11.32 15.19 -2.41
C LYS A 12 11.60 13.85 -1.74
N ARG A 13 10.58 13.20 -1.17
CA ARG A 13 10.72 11.91 -0.46
C ARG A 13 11.16 10.77 -1.37
N LEU A 14 10.67 10.74 -2.62
CA LEU A 14 10.98 9.70 -3.60
C LEU A 14 12.40 9.79 -4.15
N LYS A 15 13.09 10.93 -3.97
CA LYS A 15 14.53 11.07 -4.28
C LYS A 15 15.44 10.50 -3.19
N LEU A 16 14.92 10.25 -2.00
CA LEU A 16 15.66 9.64 -0.90
C LEU A 16 15.58 8.12 -1.00
N ASN A 17 16.47 7.43 -0.27
CA ASN A 17 16.43 5.98 -0.17
C ASN A 17 15.02 5.50 0.22
N LEU A 18 14.54 4.51 -0.52
CA LEU A 18 13.27 3.85 -0.22
C LEU A 18 13.42 3.07 1.09
N PRO A 19 12.31 2.83 1.82
CA PRO A 19 12.32 2.01 3.01
C PRO A 19 13.02 0.66 2.74
N ASP A 20 14.00 0.35 3.59
CA ASP A 20 14.74 -0.91 3.51
C ASP A 20 13.92 -2.09 4.03
N MET A 21 14.44 -3.30 3.84
CA MET A 21 13.80 -4.53 4.32
C MET A 21 13.50 -4.46 5.83
N LYS A 22 14.40 -3.89 6.64
CA LYS A 22 14.15 -3.73 8.09
C LYS A 22 12.92 -2.88 8.36
N THR A 23 12.73 -1.81 7.60
CA THR A 23 11.54 -0.97 7.72
C THR A 23 10.29 -1.70 7.29
N GLN A 24 10.34 -2.49 6.22
CA GLN A 24 9.21 -3.34 5.80
C GLN A 24 8.85 -4.39 6.86
N LEU A 25 9.86 -5.06 7.45
CA LEU A 25 9.66 -6.05 8.50
C LEU A 25 8.97 -5.48 9.75
N ARG A 26 9.16 -4.20 10.06
CA ARG A 26 8.45 -3.53 11.17
C ARG A 26 6.95 -3.32 10.90
N MET A 27 6.54 -3.29 9.63
CA MET A 27 5.14 -3.13 9.22
C MET A 27 4.41 -4.47 9.11
N LEU A 28 5.11 -5.60 9.23
CA LEU A 28 4.48 -6.91 9.20
C LEU A 28 3.59 -7.11 10.42
N VAL A 29 2.41 -7.67 10.17
CA VAL A 29 1.54 -8.18 11.22
C VAL A 29 2.31 -9.24 12.00
N LYS A 30 2.35 -9.10 13.34
CA LYS A 30 2.94 -10.10 14.23
C LYS A 30 1.86 -11.11 14.59
N PRO A 31 1.93 -12.35 14.06
CA PRO A 31 0.95 -13.36 14.42
C PRO A 31 1.22 -13.85 15.85
N ASP A 32 0.15 -14.21 16.56
CA ASP A 32 0.25 -14.79 17.91
C ASP A 32 0.87 -16.20 17.91
N LYS A 33 0.93 -16.84 16.75
CA LYS A 33 1.52 -18.17 16.55
C LYS A 33 2.49 -18.14 15.37
N PRO A 34 3.61 -18.89 15.42
CA PRO A 34 4.51 -18.99 14.29
C PRO A 34 3.77 -19.63 13.10
N PHE A 35 3.88 -19.00 11.92
CA PHE A 35 3.37 -19.52 10.67
C PHE A 35 4.53 -19.72 9.71
N ASN A 36 4.67 -20.91 9.16
CA ASN A 36 5.67 -21.18 8.13
C ASN A 36 5.09 -20.79 6.78
N PHE A 37 5.70 -19.78 6.17
CA PHE A 37 5.42 -19.38 4.80
C PHE A 37 6.35 -20.14 3.88
N ASP A 38 5.80 -21.05 3.06
CA ASP A 38 6.59 -21.85 2.09
C ASP A 38 6.90 -21.06 0.81
N ASN A 39 6.36 -19.84 0.70
CA ASN A 39 6.51 -18.95 -0.45
C ASN A 39 7.87 -18.24 -0.46
N LYS A 40 8.59 -18.36 -1.58
CA LYS A 40 9.87 -17.69 -1.84
C LYS A 40 9.65 -16.42 -2.67
N ALA A 41 10.62 -15.51 -2.65
CA ALA A 41 10.56 -14.26 -3.43
C ALA A 41 10.38 -14.52 -4.95
N GLN A 42 10.93 -15.63 -5.45
CA GLN A 42 10.78 -16.06 -6.84
C GLN A 42 9.35 -16.50 -7.22
N ASP A 43 8.53 -16.84 -6.22
CA ASP A 43 7.13 -17.27 -6.41
C ASP A 43 6.16 -16.07 -6.40
N ALA A 44 6.68 -14.84 -6.22
CA ALA A 44 5.86 -13.64 -6.12
C ALA A 44 5.26 -13.25 -7.48
N ILE A 45 3.95 -13.06 -7.51
CA ILE A 45 3.23 -12.54 -8.68
C ILE A 45 3.33 -11.01 -8.68
N PRO A 46 3.85 -10.37 -9.75
CA PRO A 46 3.86 -8.92 -9.86
C PRO A 46 2.45 -8.35 -9.79
N ALA A 47 2.27 -7.34 -8.94
CA ALA A 47 1.00 -6.64 -8.76
C ALA A 47 1.25 -5.13 -8.67
N ALA A 48 0.27 -4.35 -9.12
CA ALA A 48 0.27 -2.90 -9.01
C ALA A 48 -1.10 -2.42 -8.52
N VAL A 49 -1.11 -1.33 -7.76
CA VAL A 49 -2.32 -0.67 -7.27
C VAL A 49 -2.29 0.81 -7.66
N LEU A 50 -3.47 1.37 -7.96
CA LEU A 50 -3.64 2.80 -8.16
C LEU A 50 -4.13 3.44 -6.85
N ILE A 51 -3.39 4.42 -6.34
CA ILE A 51 -3.86 5.28 -5.25
C ILE A 51 -4.22 6.63 -5.87
N LEU A 52 -5.52 6.88 -6.04
CA LEU A 52 -6.04 8.13 -6.57
C LEU A 52 -6.25 9.12 -5.43
N LEU A 53 -5.49 10.22 -5.41
CA LEU A 53 -5.57 11.29 -4.42
C LEU A 53 -6.30 12.50 -5.02
N PHE A 54 -7.24 13.09 -4.29
CA PHE A 54 -7.99 14.28 -4.70
C PHE A 54 -8.30 15.19 -3.51
N GLU A 55 -8.59 16.47 -3.79
CA GLU A 55 -9.01 17.45 -2.78
C GLU A 55 -10.53 17.49 -2.68
N GLN A 56 -11.04 17.54 -1.45
CA GLN A 56 -12.44 17.80 -1.14
C GLN A 56 -12.53 18.43 0.25
N ASP A 57 -13.40 19.42 0.43
CA ASP A 57 -13.68 20.04 1.75
C ASP A 57 -12.41 20.46 2.53
N ASP A 58 -11.43 21.06 1.83
CA ASP A 58 -10.12 21.49 2.34
C ASP A 58 -9.16 20.36 2.81
N ASP A 59 -9.52 19.11 2.56
CA ASP A 59 -8.75 17.91 2.90
C ASP A 59 -8.36 17.05 1.68
N ILE A 60 -7.42 16.11 1.89
CA ILE A 60 -6.98 15.15 0.87
C ILE A 60 -7.66 13.81 1.11
N HIS A 61 -8.37 13.34 0.10
CA HIS A 61 -9.10 12.08 0.09
C HIS A 61 -8.47 11.08 -0.89
N PHE A 62 -8.83 9.81 -0.75
CA PHE A 62 -8.52 8.77 -1.72
C PHE A 62 -9.71 7.83 -1.93
N VAL A 63 -9.73 7.18 -3.09
CA VAL A 63 -10.79 6.24 -3.44
C VAL A 63 -10.44 4.85 -2.92
N MET A 64 -11.39 4.24 -2.22
CA MET A 64 -11.40 2.81 -1.94
C MET A 64 -12.42 2.12 -2.82
N THR A 65 -12.10 0.90 -3.26
CA THR A 65 -13.01 0.05 -4.02
C THR A 65 -13.39 -1.14 -3.17
N GLU A 66 -14.67 -1.49 -3.14
CA GLU A 66 -15.12 -2.77 -2.61
C GLU A 66 -15.11 -3.81 -3.74
N ARG A 67 -14.44 -4.94 -3.51
CA ARG A 67 -14.40 -6.06 -4.45
C ARG A 67 -15.73 -6.79 -4.44
N THR A 68 -16.22 -7.12 -5.62
CA THR A 68 -17.46 -7.89 -5.77
C THR A 68 -17.35 -9.24 -5.06
N HIS A 69 -18.48 -9.84 -4.67
CA HIS A 69 -18.47 -11.17 -4.05
C HIS A 69 -18.14 -12.32 -5.03
N THR A 70 -17.97 -12.02 -6.31
CA THR A 70 -17.79 -13.00 -7.39
C THR A 70 -16.32 -13.24 -7.75
N VAL A 71 -15.38 -12.43 -7.25
CA VAL A 71 -13.94 -12.64 -7.52
C VAL A 71 -13.41 -13.84 -6.74
N GLU A 72 -12.38 -14.49 -7.28
CA GLU A 72 -11.78 -15.68 -6.66
C GLU A 72 -11.12 -15.39 -5.31
N HIS A 73 -10.42 -14.24 -5.21
CA HIS A 73 -9.68 -13.84 -4.02
C HIS A 73 -10.22 -12.55 -3.40
N HIS A 74 -10.16 -12.48 -2.06
CA HIS A 74 -10.47 -11.27 -1.28
C HIS A 74 -11.88 -10.71 -1.55
N ARG A 75 -12.91 -11.56 -1.47
CA ARG A 75 -14.32 -11.19 -1.73
C ARG A 75 -14.83 -10.23 -0.66
N GLY A 76 -15.50 -9.14 -1.08
CA GLY A 76 -16.08 -8.16 -0.16
C GLY A 76 -15.04 -7.38 0.66
N GLN A 77 -13.77 -7.36 0.20
CA GLN A 77 -12.70 -6.50 0.74
C GLN A 77 -12.54 -5.25 -0.10
#